data_AF-A0A963MFT2-F1
#
_entry.id   AF-A0A963MFT2-F1
#
_cell.length_a   1.000
_cell.length_b   1.000
_cell.length_c   1.000
_cell.angle_alpha   90.00
_cell.angle_beta   90.00
_cell.angle_gamma   90.00
#
_symmetry.space_group_name_H-M   'P 1'
#
loop_
_entity.id
_entity.type
_entity.pdbx_description
1 polymer ?
#
loop_
_entity_poly.entity_id
_entity_poly.type
_entity_poly.pdbx_seq_one_letter_code
_entity_poly.pdbx_strand_id
1 'polypeptide(L)'
;LPISVDLADLRGYHYHSGVVFAAYGSHSPSALALGGRYDSVGRAFGRGRPATGFSLDLRELVQRLPAVALPGAILAPANPAPALREAIAALRAQGEIVVDALPGHDGHWGEAGCDRQLVLQGDRWTVVPLEGENAANG
;
A
#
# COMPACT_ATOMS: atom_id res chain seq x y z
N LEU A 1 16.48 6.59 20.91
CA LEU A 1 16.76 5.23 20.43
C LEU A 1 18.09 4.78 21.03
N PRO A 2 18.18 3.58 21.63
CA PRO A 2 19.45 3.03 22.07
C PRO A 2 20.36 2.78 20.85
N ILE A 3 21.66 3.05 21.00
CA ILE A 3 22.69 2.78 19.98
C ILE A 3 23.67 1.79 20.60
N SER A 4 23.89 0.68 19.90
CA SER A 4 24.93 -0.29 20.23
C SER A 4 26.03 -0.23 19.18
N VAL A 5 27.27 -0.42 19.60
CA VAL A 5 28.43 -0.44 18.70
C VAL A 5 28.96 -1.87 18.64
N ASP A 6 28.95 -2.46 17.45
CA ASP A 6 29.52 -3.76 17.16
C ASP A 6 30.65 -3.61 16.14
N LEU A 7 31.89 -3.84 16.56
CA LEU A 7 33.07 -3.75 15.70
C LEU A 7 33.32 -5.02 14.89
N ALA A 8 32.59 -6.10 15.17
CA ALA A 8 32.69 -7.38 14.46
C ALA A 8 31.72 -7.46 13.26
N ASP A 9 30.88 -6.46 13.04
CA ASP A 9 29.95 -6.41 11.91
C ASP A 9 30.68 -6.08 10.59
N LEU A 10 31.04 -7.15 9.86
CA LEU A 10 31.77 -7.07 8.58
C LEU A 10 30.87 -7.27 7.36
N ARG A 11 29.55 -7.11 7.50
CA ARG A 11 28.60 -7.29 6.38
C ARG A 11 28.93 -6.33 5.22
N GLY A 12 28.90 -6.84 3.99
CA GLY A 12 29.14 -6.02 2.79
C GLY A 12 30.54 -5.42 2.72
N TYR A 13 31.56 -6.07 3.32
CA TYR A 13 32.94 -5.58 3.43
C TYR A 13 33.55 -5.04 2.13
N HIS A 14 33.22 -5.63 0.98
CA HIS A 14 33.73 -5.17 -0.32
C HIS A 14 32.91 -4.02 -0.95
N TYR A 15 31.72 -3.76 -0.43
CA TYR A 15 30.80 -2.71 -0.89
C TYR A 15 30.91 -1.44 -0.03
N HIS A 16 30.96 -1.59 1.29
CA HIS A 16 31.10 -0.48 2.22
C HIS A 16 32.54 0.01 2.32
N SER A 17 32.68 1.31 2.60
CA SER A 17 33.98 2.02 2.61
C SER A 17 34.20 2.85 3.88
N GLY A 18 33.34 2.67 4.88
CA GLY A 18 33.36 3.41 6.13
C GLY A 18 32.30 2.90 7.08
N VAL A 19 31.71 3.81 7.87
CA VAL A 19 30.67 3.45 8.85
C VAL A 19 29.49 2.73 8.19
N VAL A 20 29.01 1.69 8.88
CA VAL A 20 27.81 0.92 8.55
C VAL A 20 26.84 0.98 9.73
N PHE A 21 25.57 0.76 9.46
CA PHE A 21 24.54 0.65 10.49
C PHE A 21 23.47 -0.37 10.10
N ALA A 22 22.82 -0.90 11.13
CA ALA A 22 21.65 -1.75 10.99
C ALA A 22 20.56 -1.27 11.96
N ALA A 23 19.33 -1.15 11.46
CA ALA A 23 18.18 -0.79 12.28
C ALA A 23 17.32 -2.04 12.52
N TYR A 24 17.02 -2.31 13.79
CA TYR A 24 16.22 -3.45 14.21
C TYR A 24 14.86 -2.97 14.73
N GLY A 25 13.80 -3.61 14.27
CA GLY A 25 12.46 -3.42 14.83
C GLY A 25 12.25 -4.24 16.09
N SER A 26 11.30 -3.82 16.92
CA SER A 26 10.84 -4.63 18.06
C SER A 26 10.44 -6.03 17.61
N HIS A 27 11.02 -7.05 18.23
CA HIS A 27 10.77 -8.46 17.92
C HIS A 27 11.18 -8.91 16.51
N SER A 28 12.14 -8.21 15.87
CA SER A 28 12.70 -8.63 14.58
C SER A 28 14.04 -9.34 14.78
N PRO A 29 14.19 -10.61 14.38
CA PRO A 29 15.48 -11.31 14.42
C PRO A 29 16.45 -10.80 13.34
N SER A 30 15.92 -10.15 12.30
CA SER A 30 16.66 -9.54 11.20
C SER A 30 16.65 -8.00 11.31
N ALA A 31 17.64 -7.38 10.68
CA ALA A 31 17.64 -5.93 10.51
C ALA A 31 16.54 -5.54 9.50
N LEU A 32 15.74 -4.53 9.85
CA LEU A 32 14.76 -3.94 8.94
C LEU A 32 15.45 -3.04 7.91
N ALA A 33 16.45 -2.30 8.34
CA ALA A 33 17.24 -1.45 7.46
C ALA A 33 18.73 -1.74 7.61
N LEU A 34 19.45 -1.67 6.49
CA LEU A 34 20.90 -1.79 6.42
C LEU A 34 21.43 -0.62 5.61
N GLY A 35 22.48 0.03 6.10
CA GLY A 35 23.05 1.16 5.41
C GLY A 35 24.48 1.46 5.81
N GLY A 36 25.06 2.44 5.15
CA GLY A 36 26.42 2.86 5.41
C GLY A 36 27.02 3.67 4.27
N ARG A 37 28.31 3.94 4.40
CA ARG A 37 29.11 4.66 3.39
C ARG A 37 29.62 3.70 2.30
N TYR A 38 29.50 4.08 1.03
CA TYR A 38 29.89 3.26 -0.14
C TYR A 38 30.51 4.11 -1.26
N ASP A 39 31.61 4.78 -0.99
CA ASP A 39 32.28 5.70 -1.91
C ASP A 39 32.86 5.00 -3.18
N SER A 40 33.01 3.68 -3.13
CA SER A 40 33.65 2.86 -4.16
C SER A 40 32.74 2.48 -5.33
N VAL A 41 31.41 2.53 -5.20
CA VAL A 41 30.46 2.12 -6.26
C VAL A 41 30.67 2.93 -7.54
N GLY A 42 30.96 4.22 -7.42
CA GLY A 42 31.24 5.10 -8.55
C GLY A 42 32.54 4.75 -9.31
N ARG A 43 33.46 3.99 -8.71
CA ARG A 43 34.71 3.58 -9.39
C ARG A 43 34.46 2.68 -10.59
N ALA A 44 33.43 1.83 -10.53
CA ALA A 44 33.01 1.01 -11.67
C ALA A 44 32.54 1.88 -12.87
N PHE A 45 32.18 3.14 -12.62
CA PHE A 45 31.71 4.10 -13.62
C PHE A 45 32.72 5.25 -13.88
N GLY A 46 33.99 5.04 -13.56
CA GLY A 46 35.09 5.95 -13.92
C GLY A 46 35.42 7.04 -12.89
N ARG A 47 34.65 7.21 -11.82
CA ARG A 47 35.01 8.12 -10.72
C ARG A 47 34.39 7.71 -9.39
N GLY A 48 35.22 7.42 -8.39
CA GLY A 48 34.76 7.31 -7.00
C GLY A 48 34.17 8.64 -6.52
N ARG A 49 33.00 8.60 -5.90
CA ARG A 49 32.32 9.78 -5.32
C ARG A 49 31.83 9.41 -3.93
N PRO A 50 31.95 10.32 -2.94
CA PRO A 50 31.39 10.08 -1.63
C PRO A 50 29.90 9.73 -1.71
N ALA A 51 29.48 8.65 -1.06
CA ALA A 51 28.11 8.17 -1.09
C ALA A 51 27.71 7.48 0.22
N THR A 52 26.46 7.69 0.63
CA THR A 52 25.84 7.06 1.79
C THR A 52 24.37 6.82 1.49
N GLY A 53 23.78 5.82 2.13
CA GLY A 53 22.42 5.39 1.88
C GLY A 53 22.10 4.12 2.65
N PHE A 54 20.87 3.64 2.46
CA PHE A 54 20.36 2.42 3.10
C PHE A 54 19.30 1.77 2.23
N SER A 55 19.05 0.50 2.48
CA SER A 55 17.88 -0.23 2.01
C SER A 55 17.00 -0.61 3.19
N LEU A 56 15.72 -0.84 2.91
CA LEU A 56 14.69 -1.18 3.89
C LEU A 56 13.87 -2.35 3.36
N ASP A 57 13.68 -3.38 4.18
CA ASP A 57 12.77 -4.46 3.85
C ASP A 57 11.33 -4.04 4.15
N LEU A 58 10.60 -3.62 3.10
CA LEU A 58 9.21 -3.19 3.23
C LEU A 58 8.26 -4.34 3.61
N ARG A 59 8.60 -5.60 3.27
CA ARG A 59 7.75 -6.75 3.61
C ARG A 59 7.81 -7.00 5.11
N GLU A 60 9.02 -7.08 5.67
CA GLU A 60 9.22 -7.23 7.11
C GLU A 60 8.65 -6.04 7.89
N LEU A 61 8.77 -4.82 7.34
CA LEU A 61 8.20 -3.64 7.96
C LEU A 61 6.67 -3.71 8.00
N VAL A 62 6.01 -3.95 6.86
CA VAL A 62 4.54 -3.95 6.76
C VAL A 62 3.90 -5.02 7.65
N GLN A 63 4.53 -6.19 7.78
CA GLN A 63 4.05 -7.26 8.68
C GLN A 63 4.04 -6.86 10.17
N ARG A 64 4.74 -5.79 10.54
CA ARG A 64 4.90 -5.32 11.93
C ARG A 64 4.19 -4.01 12.20
N LEU A 65 3.62 -3.38 11.17
CA LEU A 65 2.77 -2.22 11.32
C LEU A 65 1.37 -2.67 11.78
N PRO A 66 0.66 -1.85 12.57
CA PRO A 66 -0.73 -2.12 12.87
C PRO A 66 -1.55 -2.19 11.59
N ALA A 67 -2.55 -3.06 11.56
CA ALA A 67 -3.49 -3.12 10.45
C ALA A 67 -4.17 -1.74 10.30
N VAL A 68 -4.16 -1.23 9.07
CA VAL A 68 -4.86 0.01 8.71
C VAL A 68 -6.22 -0.39 8.17
N ALA A 69 -7.29 0.17 8.74
CA ALA A 69 -8.61 0.04 8.16
C ALA A 69 -8.61 0.71 6.78
N LEU A 70 -8.85 -0.08 5.73
CA LEU A 70 -9.02 0.46 4.39
C LEU A 70 -10.38 1.17 4.29
N PRO A 71 -10.47 2.34 3.66
CA PRO A 71 -11.76 2.96 3.40
C PRO A 71 -12.58 2.04 2.50
N GLY A 72 -13.88 1.89 2.80
CA GLY A 72 -14.78 1.08 1.99
C GLY A 72 -15.04 1.72 0.63
N ALA A 73 -15.30 0.88 -0.36
CA ALA A 73 -15.52 1.29 -1.74
C ALA A 73 -17.02 1.45 -2.07
N ILE A 74 -17.30 2.23 -3.12
CA ILE A 74 -18.62 2.44 -3.69
C ILE A 74 -18.76 1.57 -4.94
N LEU A 75 -19.73 0.67 -4.95
CA LEU A 75 -20.09 -0.11 -6.13
C LEU A 75 -20.87 0.76 -7.12
N ALA A 76 -20.41 0.83 -8.37
CA ALA A 76 -21.16 1.39 -9.48
C ALA A 76 -21.81 0.26 -10.30
N PRO A 77 -23.11 0.37 -10.65
CA PRO A 77 -23.77 -0.67 -11.44
C PRO A 77 -23.26 -0.69 -12.88
N ALA A 78 -23.35 -1.85 -13.54
CA ALA A 78 -23.00 -2.02 -14.94
C ALA A 78 -24.02 -1.28 -15.85
N ASN A 79 -23.85 0.03 -16.02
CA ASN A 79 -24.76 0.88 -16.78
C ASN A 79 -23.97 1.88 -17.66
N PRO A 80 -24.26 1.99 -18.98
CA PRO A 80 -23.51 2.85 -19.88
C PRO A 80 -23.91 4.35 -19.84
N ALA A 81 -24.86 4.74 -18.98
CA ALA A 81 -25.39 6.11 -18.92
C ALA A 81 -24.28 7.17 -18.72
N PRO A 82 -24.23 8.24 -19.54
CA PRO A 82 -23.25 9.33 -19.37
C PRO A 82 -23.29 9.95 -17.96
N ALA A 83 -24.49 10.15 -17.42
CA ALA A 83 -24.67 10.69 -16.07
C ALA A 83 -24.05 9.81 -14.97
N LEU A 84 -24.01 8.49 -15.16
CA LEU A 84 -23.31 7.59 -14.22
C LEU A 84 -21.80 7.79 -14.30
N ARG A 85 -21.24 7.87 -15.52
CA ARG A 85 -19.80 8.11 -15.72
C ARG A 85 -19.35 9.44 -15.10
N GLU A 86 -20.17 10.48 -15.22
CA GLU A 86 -19.93 11.77 -14.58
C GLU A 86 -19.96 11.65 -13.04
N ALA A 87 -20.94 10.95 -12.48
CA ALA A 87 -21.03 10.70 -11.04
C ALA A 87 -19.81 9.91 -10.52
N ILE A 88 -19.39 8.86 -11.23
CA ILE A 88 -18.20 8.07 -10.91
C ILE A 88 -16.94 8.95 -10.95
N ALA A 89 -16.77 9.77 -11.99
CA ALA A 89 -15.63 10.67 -12.10
C ALA A 89 -15.58 11.70 -10.97
N ALA A 90 -16.74 12.26 -10.61
CA ALA A 90 -16.85 13.21 -9.51
C ALA A 90 -16.50 12.58 -8.15
N LEU A 91 -16.94 11.35 -7.89
CA LEU A 91 -16.59 10.60 -6.68
C LEU A 91 -15.08 10.28 -6.62
N ARG A 92 -14.51 9.78 -7.72
CA ARG A 92 -13.06 9.51 -7.80
C ARG A 92 -12.23 10.79 -7.60
N ALA A 93 -12.69 11.92 -8.11
CA ALA A 93 -12.03 13.22 -7.88
C ALA A 93 -12.10 13.70 -6.42
N GLN A 94 -13.07 13.21 -5.63
CA GLN A 94 -13.18 13.45 -4.19
C GLN A 94 -12.33 12.47 -3.35
N GLY A 95 -11.62 11.53 -4.00
CA GLY A 95 -10.81 10.52 -3.33
C GLY A 95 -11.55 9.23 -2.97
N GLU A 96 -12.81 9.09 -3.40
CA GLU A 96 -13.58 7.85 -3.19
C GLU A 96 -13.07 6.72 -4.09
N ILE A 97 -13.09 5.50 -3.56
CA ILE A 97 -12.82 4.28 -4.32
C ILE A 97 -14.13 3.84 -4.96
N VAL A 98 -14.19 3.79 -6.30
CA VAL A 98 -15.38 3.36 -7.03
C VAL A 98 -15.07 2.13 -7.88
N VAL A 99 -15.76 1.03 -7.60
CA VAL A 99 -15.62 -0.27 -8.26
C VAL A 99 -16.76 -0.44 -9.26
N ASP A 100 -16.43 -0.72 -10.52
CA ASP A 100 -17.43 -0.98 -11.55
C ASP A 100 -17.92 -2.43 -11.47
N ALA A 101 -19.23 -2.63 -11.40
CA ALA A 101 -19.82 -3.95 -11.50
C ALA A 101 -19.58 -4.54 -12.89
N LEU A 102 -19.18 -5.81 -12.95
CA LEU A 102 -19.04 -6.53 -14.20
C LEU A 102 -20.39 -7.14 -14.61
N PRO A 103 -20.74 -7.13 -15.92
CA PRO A 103 -21.94 -7.81 -16.39
C PRO A 103 -21.94 -9.29 -16.01
N GLY A 104 -23.02 -9.76 -15.40
CA GLY A 104 -23.20 -11.17 -15.01
C GLY A 104 -22.47 -11.59 -13.72
N HIS A 105 -21.99 -10.64 -12.92
CA HIS A 105 -21.47 -10.92 -11.59
C HIS A 105 -22.48 -10.52 -10.51
N ASP A 106 -23.11 -11.51 -9.90
CA ASP A 106 -24.09 -11.32 -8.83
C ASP A 106 -23.44 -11.60 -7.45
N GLY A 107 -23.64 -10.69 -6.50
CA GLY A 107 -23.72 -11.03 -5.07
C GLY A 107 -22.54 -10.70 -4.14
N HIS A 108 -21.27 -10.65 -4.56
CA HIS A 108 -20.15 -10.71 -3.60
C HIS A 108 -19.34 -9.41 -3.48
N TRP A 109 -20.01 -8.26 -3.45
CA TRP A 109 -19.36 -6.95 -3.45
C TRP A 109 -18.79 -6.53 -2.09
N GLY A 110 -19.32 -7.09 -0.99
CA GLY A 110 -18.76 -6.90 0.35
C GLY A 110 -17.33 -7.46 0.48
N GLU A 111 -17.06 -8.62 -0.11
CA GLU A 111 -15.72 -9.23 -0.13
C GLU A 111 -14.73 -8.44 -0.99
N ALA A 112 -15.23 -7.76 -2.02
CA ALA A 112 -14.45 -6.82 -2.83
C ALA A 112 -14.15 -5.49 -2.09
N GLY A 113 -14.60 -5.35 -0.84
CA GLY A 113 -14.39 -4.16 -0.02
C GLY A 113 -15.37 -3.04 -0.28
N CYS A 114 -16.49 -3.30 -0.99
CA CYS A 114 -17.55 -2.30 -1.15
C CYS A 114 -18.47 -2.28 0.09
N ASP A 115 -18.71 -1.09 0.63
CA ASP A 115 -19.64 -0.86 1.75
C ASP A 115 -20.84 0.01 1.36
N ARG A 116 -20.77 0.58 0.16
CA ARG A 116 -21.74 1.52 -0.41
C ARG A 116 -21.98 1.18 -1.88
N GLN A 117 -23.06 1.70 -2.45
CA GLN A 117 -23.40 1.53 -3.86
C GLN A 117 -24.05 2.80 -4.44
N LEU A 118 -23.87 2.98 -5.74
CA LEU A 118 -24.57 4.00 -6.53
C LEU A 118 -25.91 3.46 -7.02
N VAL A 119 -26.99 4.12 -6.64
CA VAL A 119 -28.34 3.81 -7.09
C VAL A 119 -28.93 5.04 -7.77
N LEU A 120 -29.63 4.83 -8.88
CA LEU A 120 -30.39 5.88 -9.55
C LEU A 120 -31.71 6.10 -8.77
N GLN A 121 -31.82 7.23 -8.08
CA GLN A 121 -33.02 7.63 -7.35
C GLN A 121 -33.63 8.87 -8.02
N GLY A 122 -34.75 8.68 -8.72
CA GLY A 122 -35.28 9.69 -9.65
C GLY A 122 -34.30 9.92 -10.79
N ASP A 123 -33.91 11.18 -11.04
CA ASP A 123 -32.95 11.56 -12.09
C ASP A 123 -31.51 11.76 -11.56
N ARG A 124 -31.20 11.27 -10.35
CA ARG A 124 -29.89 11.48 -9.71
C ARG A 124 -29.27 10.19 -9.19
N TRP A 125 -27.98 10.05 -9.47
CA TRP A 125 -27.14 9.01 -8.87
C TRP A 125 -26.81 9.37 -7.43
N THR A 126 -27.17 8.49 -6.51
CA THR A 126 -27.01 8.69 -5.07
C THR A 126 -26.24 7.53 -4.46
N VAL A 127 -25.30 7.84 -3.57
CA VAL A 127 -24.55 6.83 -2.80
C VAL A 127 -25.42 6.42 -1.61
N VAL A 128 -25.70 5.13 -1.52
CA VAL A 128 -26.43 4.51 -0.41
C VAL A 128 -25.59 3.39 0.21
N PRO A 129 -25.83 2.97 1.45
CA PRO A 129 -25.20 1.76 2.00
C PRO A 129 -25.42 0.57 1.07
N LEU A 130 -24.41 -0.29 0.93
CA LEU A 130 -24.58 -1.56 0.26
C LEU A 130 -25.54 -2.40 1.13
N GLU A 131 -26.70 -2.75 0.60
CA GLU A 131 -27.64 -3.59 1.33
C GLU A 131 -27.00 -4.97 1.52
N GLY A 132 -26.84 -5.38 2.77
CA GLY A 132 -26.21 -6.66 3.10
C GLY A 132 -27.05 -7.84 2.64
N GLU A 133 -26.38 -8.88 2.16
CA GLU A 133 -26.86 -10.26 2.21
C GLU A 133 -27.26 -10.58 3.66
N ASN A 134 -28.51 -10.41 4.01
CA ASN A 134 -29.06 -10.89 5.27
C ASN A 134 -30.30 -11.73 4.97
N ALA A 135 -30.10 -12.86 4.29
CA ALA A 135 -31.03 -13.99 4.25
C ALA A 135 -30.41 -15.19 3.52
N ALA A 136 -29.78 -16.12 4.25
CA ALA A 136 -29.86 -17.58 4.08
C ALA A 136 -28.56 -18.28 4.52
N ASN A 137 -28.46 -18.63 5.80
CA ASN A 137 -28.48 -20.03 6.25
C ASN A 137 -28.27 -20.09 7.77
N GLY A 138 -29.21 -20.76 8.44
CA GLY A 138 -29.10 -21.14 9.84
C GLY A 138 -28.32 -22.42 10.05
#